data_AF-A0A963ILI4-F1
#
_entry.id   AF-A0A963ILI4-F1
#
_cell.length_a   1.000
_cell.length_b   1.000
_cell.length_c   1.000
_cell.angle_alpha   90.00
_cell.angle_beta   90.00
_cell.angle_gamma   90.00
#
_symmetry.space_group_name_H-M   'P 1'
#
loop_
_entity.id
_entity.type
_entity.pdbx_description
1 polymer ?
#
loop_
_entity_poly.entity_id
_entity_poly.type
_entity_poly.pdbx_seq_one_letter_code
_entity_poly.pdbx_strand_id
1 'polypeptide(L)' 'MDNCLFCRIASGEIPAEKVYENDALVAFRDLNPQAPTHVLVIPKKHIATLNDLQSGDEALIGGLYGAA' A
#
# COMPACT_ATOMS: atom_id res chain seq x y z
N MET A 1 9.09 -8.38 -8.91
CA MET A 1 8.80 -6.97 -8.55
C MET A 1 8.23 -6.22 -9.75
N ASP A 2 8.84 -6.33 -10.93
CA ASP A 2 8.47 -5.58 -12.15
C ASP A 2 7.02 -5.78 -12.66
N ASN A 3 6.38 -6.90 -12.33
CA ASN A 3 4.99 -7.18 -12.74
C ASN A 3 3.93 -6.83 -11.69
N CYS A 4 4.30 -6.25 -10.54
CA CYS A 4 3.33 -5.90 -9.50
C CYS A 4 2.71 -4.53 -9.75
N LEU A 5 1.40 -4.49 -10.03
CA LEU A 5 0.64 -3.25 -10.22
C LEU A 5 0.82 -2.26 -9.06
N PHE A 6 0.75 -2.75 -7.83
CA PHE A 6 0.86 -1.91 -6.63
C PHE A 6 2.27 -1.34 -6.42
N CYS A 7 3.32 -2.09 -6.78
CA CYS A 7 4.69 -1.54 -6.77
C CYS A 7 4.84 -0.39 -7.76
N ARG A 8 4.23 -0.50 -8.95
CA ARG A 8 4.26 0.55 -9.98
C ARG A 8 3.45 1.79 -9.58
N ILE A 9 2.38 1.62 -8.80
CA ILE A 9 1.66 2.74 -8.18
C ILE A 9 2.51 3.40 -7.09
N ALA A 10 3.14 2.60 -6.22
CA ALA A 10 3.98 3.10 -5.14
C ALA A 10 5.23 3.84 -5.65
N SER A 11 5.81 3.41 -6.78
CA SER A 11 6.93 4.10 -7.45
C SER A 11 6.50 5.33 -8.27
N GLY A 12 5.20 5.52 -8.50
CA GLY A 12 4.67 6.61 -9.33
C GLY A 12 4.75 6.36 -10.84
N GLU A 13 5.06 5.14 -11.28
CA GLU A 13 5.08 4.77 -12.70
C GLU A 13 3.66 4.70 -13.29
N ILE A 14 2.68 4.28 -12.49
CA ILE A 14 1.26 4.27 -12.84
C ILE A 14 0.53 5.32 -11.99
N PRO A 15 -0.31 6.18 -12.58
CA PRO A 15 -1.09 7.15 -11.83
C PRO A 15 -2.12 6.45 -10.93
N ALA A 16 -2.30 6.99 -9.72
CA ALA A 16 -3.37 6.65 -8.80
C ALA A 16 -3.79 7.90 -8.03
N GLU A 17 -5.05 7.97 -7.60
CA GLU A 17 -5.53 9.06 -6.75
C GLU A 17 -5.04 8.81 -5.31
N LYS A 18 -3.81 9.26 -5.03
CA LYS A 18 -3.18 9.15 -3.71
C LYS A 18 -3.85 10.10 -2.74
N VAL A 19 -4.17 9.59 -1.55
CA VAL A 19 -4.77 10.36 -0.43
C VAL A 19 -3.82 10.48 0.76
N TYR A 20 -2.79 9.63 0.81
CA TYR A 20 -1.74 9.66 1.82
C TYR A 20 -0.44 9.06 1.25
N GLU A 21 0.71 9.62 1.62
CA GLU A 21 2.01 9.05 1.28
C GLU A 21 3.05 9.47 2.32
N ASN A 22 3.89 8.52 2.74
CA ASN A 22 5.09 8.78 3.54
C ASN A 22 6.25 7.90 3.03
N ASP A 23 7.35 7.82 3.78
CA ASP A 23 8.54 7.07 3.37
C ASP A 23 8.30 5.55 3.26
N ALA A 24 7.34 5.01 4.01
CA ALA A 24 7.09 3.56 4.10
C ALA A 24 5.79 3.11 3.43
N LEU A 25 4.80 3.99 3.31
CA LEU A 25 3.41 3.65 2.95
C LEU A 25 2.87 4.58 1.86
N VAL A 26 1.89 4.08 1.13
CA VAL A 26 1.04 4.88 0.24
C VAL A 26 -0.41 4.42 0.38
N ALA A 27 -1.34 5.38 0.39
CA ALA A 27 -2.77 5.11 0.34
C ALA A 27 -3.39 5.81 -0.87
N PHE A 28 -4.27 5.11 -1.58
CA PHE A 28 -4.92 5.62 -2.78
C PHE A 28 -6.33 5.04 -2.93
N ARG A 29 -7.19 5.74 -3.67
CA ARG A 29 -8.55 5.24 -3.94
C ARG A 29 -8.53 4.00 -4.79
N ASP A 30 -9.38 3.03 -4.43
CA ASP A 30 -9.59 1.84 -5.26
C ASP A 30 -10.23 2.24 -6.60
N LEU A 31 -9.81 1.60 -7.70
CA LEU A 31 -10.34 1.84 -9.04
C LEU A 31 -11.81 1.41 -9.18
N ASN A 32 -12.22 0.36 -8.45
CA ASN A 32 -13.56 -0.21 -8.44
C ASN A 32 -14.12 -0.20 -7.01
N PRO A 33 -14.46 0.98 -6.46
CA PRO A 33 -14.86 1.13 -5.06
C PRO A 33 -16.13 0.30 -4.73
N GLN A 34 -16.11 -0.38 -3.59
CA GLN A 34 -17.25 -1.21 -3.09
C GLN A 34 -18.04 -0.50 -1.98
N ALA A 35 -17.67 0.74 -1.66
CA ALA A 35 -18.30 1.61 -0.67
C ALA A 35 -18.07 3.08 -1.08
N PRO A 36 -18.83 4.05 -0.52
CA PRO A 36 -18.64 5.48 -0.81
C PRO A 36 -17.20 5.98 -0.59
N THR A 37 -16.53 5.40 0.39
CA THR A 37 -15.10 5.55 0.62
C THR A 37 -14.46 4.16 0.58
N HIS A 38 -13.57 3.93 -0.39
CA HIS A 38 -12.78 2.72 -0.50
C HIS A 38 -11.34 3.10 -0.85
N VAL A 39 -10.43 2.90 0.10
CA VAL A 39 -9.02 3.27 0.00
C VAL A 39 -8.19 2.04 0.31
N LEU A 40 -7.18 1.79 -0.51
CA LEU A 40 -6.17 0.78 -0.25
C LEU A 40 -4.96 1.46 0.39
N VAL A 41 -4.54 0.97 1.56
CA VAL A 41 -3.29 1.37 2.21
C VAL A 41 -2.30 0.23 2.04
N ILE A 42 -1.15 0.50 1.41
CA ILE A 42 -0.15 -0.53 1.11
C ILE A 42 1.25 -0.10 1.58
N PRO A 43 2.13 -1.05 1.93
CA PRO A 43 3.53 -0.77 2.14
C PRO A 43 4.25 -0.54 0.79
N LYS A 44 5.24 0.36 0.78
CA LYS A 44 6.18 0.52 -0.34
C LYS A 44 7.13 -0.68 -0.46
N LYS A 45 7.44 -1.34 0.67
CA LYS A 45 8.11 -2.65 0.70
C LYS A 45 7.16 -3.70 0.11
N HIS A 46 7.62 -4.43 -0.91
CA HIS A 46 6.83 -5.52 -1.48
C HIS A 46 6.83 -6.73 -0.55
N ILE A 47 5.64 -7.12 -0.08
CA ILE A 47 5.37 -8.33 0.69
C ILE A 47 4.15 -8.99 0.03
N ALA A 48 4.29 -10.21 -0.48
CA ALA A 48 3.28 -10.81 -1.36
C ALA A 48 1.99 -11.16 -0.61
N THR A 49 2.11 -11.70 0.60
CA THR A 49 0.99 -12.05 1.47
C THR A 49 1.33 -11.79 2.94
N LEU A 50 0.33 -11.80 3.82
CA LEU A 50 0.57 -11.70 5.27
C LEU A 50 1.44 -12.84 5.82
N ASN A 51 1.47 -14.00 5.15
CA ASN A 51 2.30 -15.14 5.55
C ASN A 51 3.79 -14.92 5.25
N ASP A 52 4.12 -13.94 4.41
CA ASP A 52 5.49 -13.61 4.02
C ASP A 52 6.10 -12.51 4.92
N LEU A 53 5.39 -12.12 5.98
CA LEU A 53 5.92 -11.19 6.99
C LEU A 53 7.08 -11.81 7.73
N GLN A 54 8.11 -11.01 7.99
CA GLN A 54 9.30 -11.43 8.70
C GLN A 54 9.45 -10.66 10.02
N SER A 55 10.25 -11.21 10.93
CA SER A 55 10.73 -10.46 12.08
C SER A 55 11.39 -9.16 11.61
N GLY A 56 10.96 -8.03 12.15
CA GLY A 56 11.37 -6.68 11.72
C GLY A 56 10.30 -5.90 10.95
N ASP A 57 9.20 -6.54 10.50
CA ASP A 57 8.10 -5.86 9.81
C ASP A 57 7.02 -5.30 10.76
N GLU A 58 7.19 -5.46 12.08
CA GLU A 58 6.16 -5.11 13.07
C GLU A 58 5.82 -3.61 13.04
N ALA A 59 6.83 -2.75 12.91
CA ALA A 59 6.62 -1.30 12.80
C ALA A 59 5.93 -0.90 11.50
N LEU A 60 6.20 -1.61 10.40
CA LEU A 60 5.55 -1.37 9.11
C LEU A 60 4.06 -1.74 9.17
N ILE A 61 3.74 -2.89 9.78
CA ILE A 61 2.35 -3.31 10.02
C ILE A 61 1.64 -2.35 10.97
N GLY A 62 2.28 -1.93 12.06
CA GLY A 62 1.73 -0.91 12.95
C GLY A 62 1.45 0.40 12.21
N GLY A 63 2.36 0.82 11.33
CA GLY A 63 2.17 1.99 10.47
C GLY A 63 0.97 1.85 9.53
N LEU A 64 0.75 0.68 8.92
CA LEU A 64 -0.41 0.43 8.06
C LEU A 64 -1.74 0.67 8.80
N TYR A 65 -1.87 0.12 10.01
CA TYR A 65 -3.09 0.30 10.82
C TYR A 65 -3.22 1.70 11.41
N GLY A 66 -2.12 2.41 11.64
CA GLY A 66 -2.16 3.81 12.09
C GLY A 66 -2.55 4.80 10.99
N ALA A 67 -2.36 4.43 9.72
CA ALA A 67 -2.72 5.25 8.56
C ALA A 67 -4.14 4.98 8.02
N ALA A 68 -4.77 3.88 8.44
CA ALA A 68 -6.13 3.47 8.07
C ALA A 68 -7.17 4.02 9.06
#